data_AF-A0A7R9K9W5-F1
#
_entry.id   AF-A0A7R9K9W5-F1
#
_cell.length_a   1.000
_cell.length_b   1.000
_cell.length_c   1.000
_cell.angle_alpha   90.00
_cell.angle_beta   90.00
_cell.angle_gamma   90.00
#
_symmetry.space_group_name_H-M   'P 1'
#
loop_
_entity.id
_entity.type
_entity.pdbx_description
1 polymer ?
#
loop_
_entity_poly.entity_id
_entity_poly.type
_entity_poly.pdbx_seq_one_letter_code
_entity_poly.pdbx_strand_id
1 'polypeptide(L)'
;MSRSLLHKSSVVNAWCLPFPGADRSVIQRSQRYLFEEEKQRPVQVQAYVAFKSFLTVLVVILMGGVFGLLARSKFGRKLLLKYPGIFSGGTVSHEGPSEDSMKNTHFSITLFGEGWKDKLAEPTDQHTQPPNKTVIVKVTDCYSSIDMLTLAWVTSHTLLGNKSHSWVTSRNQLGNK
;
A
#
# COMPACT_ATOMS: atom_id res chain seq x y z
N MET A 1 -9.80 13.64 4.24
CA MET A 1 -10.80 13.22 3.24
C MET A 1 -10.96 11.71 3.32
N SER A 2 -12.12 11.24 3.76
CA SER A 2 -12.43 9.81 3.79
C SER A 2 -12.64 9.37 2.34
N ARG A 3 -11.68 8.61 1.78
CA ARG A 3 -11.81 8.05 0.44
C ARG A 3 -12.64 6.77 0.53
N SER A 4 -13.62 6.61 -0.35
CA SER A 4 -14.43 5.39 -0.46
C SER A 4 -13.55 4.15 -0.63
N LEU A 5 -14.02 3.02 -0.10
CA LEU A 5 -13.33 1.71 -0.18
C LEU A 5 -13.03 1.28 -1.62
N LEU A 6 -13.81 1.78 -2.59
CA LEU A 6 -13.49 1.68 -4.00
C LEU A 6 -13.60 3.07 -4.60
N HIS A 7 -12.51 3.56 -5.19
CA HIS A 7 -12.52 4.85 -5.88
C HIS A 7 -11.56 4.82 -7.08
N LYS A 8 -11.85 5.63 -8.09
CA LYS A 8 -10.93 5.86 -9.20
C LYS A 8 -9.97 6.99 -8.83
N SER A 9 -8.67 6.72 -8.86
CA SER A 9 -7.65 7.74 -8.62
C SER A 9 -7.28 8.43 -9.93
N SER A 10 -7.35 9.76 -9.97
CA SER A 10 -6.88 10.56 -11.11
C SER A 10 -5.35 10.53 -11.26
N VAL A 11 -4.62 10.27 -10.17
CA VAL A 11 -3.14 10.25 -10.14
C VAL A 11 -2.59 9.06 -10.92
N VAL A 12 -3.18 7.87 -10.73
CA VAL A 12 -2.75 6.63 -11.40
C VAL A 12 -3.71 6.19 -12.51
N ASN A 13 -4.80 6.94 -12.71
CA ASN A 13 -5.87 6.68 -13.67
C ASN A 13 -6.39 5.22 -13.61
N ALA A 14 -6.56 4.70 -12.40
CA ALA A 14 -6.90 3.32 -12.11
C ALA A 14 -7.88 3.23 -10.93
N TRP A 15 -8.57 2.10 -10.82
CA TRP A 15 -9.46 1.78 -9.70
C TRP A 15 -8.65 1.29 -8.51
N CYS A 16 -8.80 1.97 -7.37
CA CYS A 16 -8.05 1.71 -6.16
C CYS A 16 -8.91 0.99 -5.11
N LEU A 17 -8.38 -0.11 -4.58
CA LEU A 17 -8.91 -0.83 -3.42
C LEU A 17 -7.91 -0.77 -2.26
N PRO A 18 -8.35 -0.65 -1.00
CA PRO A 18 -7.50 -0.78 0.16
C PRO A 18 -6.69 -2.07 0.11
N PHE A 19 -5.39 -1.97 0.35
CA PHE A 19 -4.55 -3.16 0.42
C PHE A 19 -4.94 -3.99 1.65
N PRO A 20 -5.28 -5.29 1.49
CA PRO A 20 -5.78 -6.12 2.60
C PRO A 20 -4.67 -6.64 3.54
N GLY A 21 -3.43 -6.17 3.39
CA GLY A 21 -2.27 -6.66 4.15
C GLY A 21 -1.98 -5.93 5.46
N ALA A 22 -0.88 -6.35 6.10
CA ALA A 22 -0.43 -5.82 7.39
C ALA A 22 0.11 -4.38 7.30
N ASP A 23 0.45 -3.90 6.11
CA ASP A 23 1.12 -2.62 5.86
C ASP A 23 0.46 -1.47 6.60
N ARG A 24 -0.88 -1.37 6.54
CA ARG A 24 -1.62 -0.31 7.24
C ARG A 24 -1.33 -0.32 8.74
N SER A 25 -1.36 -1.51 9.36
CA SER A 25 -1.10 -1.67 10.79
C SER A 25 0.35 -1.37 11.17
N VAL A 26 1.30 -1.77 10.32
CA VAL A 26 2.73 -1.52 10.52
C VAL A 26 2.99 -0.02 10.45
N ILE A 27 2.48 0.64 9.42
CA ILE A 27 2.62 2.08 9.24
C ILE A 27 1.98 2.83 10.42
N GLN A 28 0.77 2.46 10.84
CA GLN A 28 0.12 3.09 12.00
C GLN A 28 0.94 2.95 13.29
N ARG A 29 1.55 1.78 13.53
CA ARG A 29 2.41 1.56 14.70
C ARG A 29 3.68 2.38 14.62
N SER A 30 4.35 2.41 13.46
CA SER A 30 5.54 3.25 13.24
C SER A 30 5.22 4.74 13.41
N GLN A 31 4.09 5.20 12.89
CA GLN A 31 3.66 6.59 13.04
C GLN A 31 3.32 6.94 14.50
N ARG A 32 2.74 6.00 15.26
CA ARG A 32 2.51 6.18 16.69
C ARG A 32 3.83 6.29 17.47
N TYR A 33 4.78 5.40 17.18
CA TYR A 33 6.11 5.45 17.79
C TYR A 33 6.82 6.78 17.53
N LEU A 34 6.82 7.27 16.28
CA LEU A 34 7.40 8.56 15.92
C LEU A 34 6.73 9.75 16.63
N PHE A 35 5.44 9.64 16.93
CA PHE A 35 4.72 10.67 17.67
C PHE A 35 5.06 10.64 19.17
N GLU A 36 5.11 9.46 19.78
CA GLU A 36 5.33 9.29 21.21
C GLU A 36 6.79 9.55 21.61
N GLU A 37 7.76 9.00 20.87
CA GLU A 37 9.19 9.08 21.22
C GLU A 37 9.87 10.30 20.60
N GLU A 38 9.63 10.54 19.30
CA GLU A 38 10.35 11.57 18.53
C GLU A 38 9.59 12.90 18.47
N LYS A 39 8.39 12.98 19.08
CA LYS A 39 7.47 14.14 19.02
C LYS A 39 7.20 14.61 17.59
N GLN A 40 7.33 13.71 16.62
CA GLN A 40 7.09 14.01 15.21
C GLN A 40 5.61 13.92 14.91
N ARG A 41 5.12 14.84 14.08
CA ARG A 41 3.71 14.87 13.72
C ARG A 41 3.31 13.62 12.93
N PRO A 42 2.27 12.86 13.35
CA PRO A 42 1.88 11.64 12.68
C PRO A 42 1.27 11.92 11.32
N VAL A 43 1.58 11.03 10.38
CA VAL A 43 1.20 11.12 8.97
C VAL A 43 0.03 10.20 8.67
N GLN A 44 -0.92 10.68 7.88
CA GLN A 44 -1.97 9.82 7.35
C GLN A 44 -1.49 9.11 6.11
N VAL A 45 -1.10 7.85 6.29
CA VAL A 45 -0.72 6.97 5.18
C VAL A 45 -1.83 5.96 4.94
N GLN A 46 -2.19 5.78 3.67
CA GLN A 46 -3.12 4.74 3.24
C GLN A 46 -2.54 4.03 2.01
N ALA A 47 -2.53 2.70 2.05
CA ALA A 47 -2.03 1.85 0.98
C ALA A 47 -3.19 1.31 0.15
N TYR A 48 -3.04 1.36 -1.16
CA TYR A 48 -4.05 0.92 -2.12
C TYR A 48 -3.42 0.07 -3.22
N VAL A 49 -4.18 -0.90 -3.71
CA VAL A 49 -3.89 -1.64 -4.94
C VAL A 49 -4.66 -1.00 -6.08
N ALA A 50 -3.98 -0.78 -7.21
CA ALA A 50 -4.56 -0.15 -8.38
C ALA A 50 -4.82 -1.17 -9.50
N PHE A 51 -6.03 -1.16 -10.05
CA PHE A 51 -6.46 -2.01 -11.16
C PHE A 51 -6.94 -1.16 -12.34
N LYS A 52 -6.50 -1.49 -13.56
CA LYS A 52 -6.89 -0.72 -14.76
C LYS A 52 -8.37 -0.89 -15.11
N SER A 53 -8.93 -2.08 -14.89
CA SER A 53 -10.32 -2.40 -15.26
C SER A 53 -11.21 -2.57 -14.03
N PHE A 54 -12.41 -1.97 -14.09
CA PHE A 54 -13.44 -2.12 -13.06
C PHE A 54 -13.96 -3.55 -12.95
N LEU A 55 -14.08 -4.26 -14.08
CA LEU A 55 -14.54 -5.65 -14.09
C LEU A 55 -13.55 -6.56 -13.34
N THR A 56 -12.24 -6.32 -13.52
CA THR A 56 -11.19 -7.04 -12.77
C THR A 56 -11.32 -6.80 -11.27
N VAL A 57 -11.63 -5.58 -10.85
CA VAL A 57 -11.88 -5.26 -9.43
C VAL A 57 -13.05 -6.08 -8.87
N LEU A 58 -14.17 -6.16 -9.60
CA LEU A 58 -15.33 -6.93 -9.16
C LEU A 58 -15.00 -8.41 -9.02
N VAL A 59 -14.29 -9.00 -9.98
CA VAL A 59 -13.83 -10.40 -9.92
C VAL A 59 -12.91 -10.62 -8.72
N VAL A 60 -11.96 -9.72 -8.47
CA VAL A 60 -11.04 -9.81 -7.33
C VAL A 60 -11.80 -9.74 -5.99
N ILE A 61 -12.80 -8.86 -5.86
CA ILE A 61 -13.62 -8.78 -4.65
C ILE A 61 -14.40 -10.07 -4.43
N LEU A 62 -15.04 -10.61 -5.47
CA LEU A 62 -15.78 -11.88 -5.39
C LEU A 62 -14.86 -13.05 -5.02
N MET A 63 -13.71 -13.15 -5.69
CA MET A 63 -12.71 -14.20 -5.41
C MET A 63 -12.15 -14.08 -3.99
N GLY A 64 -11.85 -12.86 -3.54
CA GLY A 64 -11.43 -12.58 -2.16
C GLY A 64 -12.50 -12.94 -1.12
N GLY A 65 -13.77 -12.71 -1.43
CA GLY A 65 -14.90 -13.12 -0.59
C GLY A 65 -15.03 -14.63 -0.46
N VAL A 66 -14.99 -15.36 -1.59
CA VAL A 66 -15.01 -16.83 -1.61
C VAL A 66 -13.81 -17.41 -0.88
N PHE A 67 -12.61 -16.86 -1.14
CA PHE A 67 -11.39 -17.26 -0.45
C PHE A 67 -11.49 -17.02 1.06
N GLY A 68 -11.97 -15.86 1.50
CA GLY A 68 -12.17 -15.54 2.91
C GLY A 68 -13.18 -16.46 3.60
N LEU A 69 -14.25 -16.86 2.91
CA LEU A 69 -15.23 -17.81 3.42
C LEU A 69 -14.63 -19.22 3.58
N LEU A 70 -13.93 -19.71 2.54
CA LEU A 70 -13.25 -21.00 2.57
C LEU A 70 -12.15 -21.03 3.65
N ALA A 71 -11.39 -19.96 3.78
CA ALA A 71 -10.32 -19.80 4.76
C ALA A 71 -10.81 -19.74 6.22
N ARG A 72 -12.10 -19.53 6.50
CA ARG A 72 -12.64 -19.65 7.86
C ARG A 72 -12.92 -21.09 8.27
N SER A 73 -13.26 -21.95 7.31
CA SER A 73 -13.58 -23.35 7.59
C SER A 73 -12.33 -24.25 7.58
N LYS A 74 -12.25 -25.24 8.48
CA LYS A 74 -11.13 -26.21 8.50
C LYS A 74 -11.06 -27.02 7.20
N PHE A 75 -12.20 -27.39 6.65
CA PHE A 75 -12.31 -28.10 5.38
C PHE A 75 -11.85 -27.23 4.19
N GLY A 76 -12.34 -25.99 4.11
CA GLY A 76 -11.96 -25.05 3.06
C GLY A 76 -10.47 -24.71 3.08
N ARG A 77 -9.84 -24.54 4.26
CA ARG A 77 -8.38 -24.42 4.37
C ARG A 77 -7.65 -25.63 3.80
N LYS A 78 -8.09 -26.85 4.14
CA LYS A 78 -7.49 -28.09 3.62
C LYS A 78 -7.65 -28.20 2.10
N LEU A 79 -8.77 -27.74 1.56
CA LEU A 79 -9.05 -27.74 0.12
C LEU A 79 -8.20 -26.69 -0.64
N LEU A 80 -8.09 -25.47 -0.10
CA LEU A 80 -7.25 -24.40 -0.65
C LEU A 80 -5.77 -24.81 -0.69
N LEU A 81 -5.28 -25.45 0.38
CA LEU A 81 -3.90 -25.92 0.47
C LEU A 81 -3.63 -27.12 -0.44
N LYS A 82 -4.61 -28.01 -0.65
CA LYS A 82 -4.43 -29.21 -1.48
C LYS A 82 -4.51 -28.92 -2.98
N TYR A 83 -5.27 -27.89 -3.39
CA TYR A 83 -5.47 -27.55 -4.80
C TYR A 83 -5.21 -26.05 -5.09
N PRO A 84 -4.02 -25.51 -4.79
CA PRO A 84 -3.74 -24.10 -5.03
C PRO A 84 -3.86 -23.72 -6.52
N GLY A 85 -3.59 -24.65 -7.44
CA GLY A 85 -3.78 -24.43 -8.88
C GLY A 85 -5.24 -24.16 -9.27
N ILE A 86 -6.21 -24.84 -8.66
CA ILE A 86 -7.64 -24.63 -8.99
C ILE A 86 -8.10 -23.27 -8.47
N PHE A 87 -7.72 -22.91 -7.24
CA PHE A 87 -8.15 -21.66 -6.60
C PHE A 87 -7.36 -20.43 -7.06
N SER A 88 -6.20 -20.62 -7.67
CA SER A 88 -5.40 -19.56 -8.30
C SER A 88 -5.63 -19.46 -9.82
N GLY A 89 -6.52 -20.28 -10.40
CA GLY A 89 -6.73 -20.29 -11.86
C GLY A 89 -5.51 -20.74 -12.67
N GLY A 90 -4.66 -21.60 -12.11
CA GLY A 90 -3.45 -22.14 -12.72
C GLY A 90 -2.21 -21.26 -12.55
N THR A 91 -2.31 -20.14 -11.84
CA THR A 91 -1.18 -19.19 -11.65
C THR A 91 -0.24 -19.58 -10.50
N VAL A 92 -0.69 -20.42 -9.56
CA VAL A 92 0.09 -20.89 -8.42
C VAL A 92 0.15 -22.41 -8.43
N SER A 93 1.34 -22.96 -8.64
CA SER A 93 1.67 -24.38 -8.49
C SER A 93 2.40 -24.64 -7.17
N HIS A 94 2.38 -25.89 -6.69
CA HIS A 94 3.31 -26.31 -5.61
C HIS A 94 4.78 -26.19 -6.03
N GLU A 95 5.05 -26.19 -7.33
CA GLU A 95 6.39 -26.07 -7.92
C GLU A 95 6.89 -24.61 -7.98
N GLY A 96 6.07 -23.64 -7.54
CA GLY A 96 6.40 -22.22 -7.61
C GLY A 96 6.11 -21.58 -8.97
N PRO A 97 6.37 -20.27 -9.12
CA PRO A 97 6.21 -19.56 -10.38
C PRO A 97 7.31 -19.95 -11.38
N SER A 98 6.98 -20.06 -12.66
CA SER A 98 7.97 -20.33 -13.71
C SER A 98 8.94 -19.15 -13.89
N GLU A 99 10.20 -19.42 -14.25
CA GLU A 99 11.21 -18.36 -14.45
C GLU A 99 10.76 -17.29 -15.45
N ASP A 100 10.05 -17.70 -16.50
CA ASP A 100 9.54 -16.77 -17.51
C ASP A 100 8.42 -15.89 -16.96
N SER A 101 7.56 -16.42 -16.09
CA SER A 101 6.54 -15.61 -15.41
C SER A 101 7.18 -14.61 -14.46
N MET A 102 8.28 -15.00 -13.80
CA MET A 102 9.03 -14.11 -12.91
C MET A 102 9.71 -12.96 -13.67
N LYS A 103 10.33 -13.25 -14.82
CA LYS A 103 11.00 -12.23 -15.67
C LYS A 103 10.01 -11.24 -16.29
N ASN A 104 8.80 -11.69 -16.61
CA ASN A 104 7.76 -10.85 -17.22
C ASN A 104 6.84 -10.16 -16.21
N THR A 105 7.06 -10.36 -14.90
CA THR A 105 6.27 -9.68 -13.87
C THR A 105 6.87 -8.31 -13.58
N HIS A 106 6.04 -7.28 -13.76
CA HIS A 106 6.39 -5.90 -13.44
C HIS A 106 5.55 -5.41 -12.26
N PHE A 107 6.19 -4.74 -11.31
CA PHE A 107 5.47 -4.03 -10.25
C PHE A 107 5.70 -2.53 -10.39
N SER A 108 4.68 -1.75 -10.02
CA SER A 108 4.78 -0.31 -9.94
C SER A 108 4.17 0.17 -8.64
N ILE A 109 4.95 0.93 -7.88
CA ILE A 109 4.53 1.57 -6.64
C ILE A 109 4.49 3.07 -6.91
N THR A 110 3.34 3.68 -6.69
CA THR A 110 3.18 5.15 -6.79
C THR A 110 2.91 5.69 -5.40
N LEU A 111 3.89 6.43 -4.87
CA LEU A 111 3.78 7.18 -3.62
C LEU A 111 3.24 8.57 -3.93
N PHE A 112 2.12 8.91 -3.30
CA PHE A 112 1.47 10.20 -3.45
C PHE A 112 1.37 10.86 -2.08
N GLY A 113 1.92 12.06 -1.96
CA GLY A 113 1.87 12.87 -0.74
C GLY A 113 1.38 14.29 -1.03
N GLU A 114 0.51 14.79 -0.16
CA GLU A 114 0.06 16.19 -0.15
C GLU A 114 0.45 16.81 1.19
N GLY A 115 0.87 18.08 1.18
CA GLY A 115 1.31 18.79 2.37
C GLY A 115 1.41 20.30 2.19
N TRP A 116 2.07 20.96 3.14
CA TRP A 116 2.30 22.42 3.16
C TRP A 116 3.78 22.73 2.95
N LYS A 117 4.05 23.87 2.29
CA LYS A 117 5.41 24.41 2.17
C LYS A 117 5.94 24.94 3.50
N ASP A 118 5.07 25.52 4.32
CA ASP A 118 5.45 26.14 5.58
C ASP A 118 5.54 25.07 6.69
N LYS A 119 6.57 25.15 7.53
CA LYS A 119 6.62 24.38 8.78
C LYS A 119 5.97 25.20 9.88
N LEU A 120 5.03 24.61 10.61
CA LEU A 120 4.51 25.19 11.85
C LEU A 120 5.53 25.05 12.97
N ALA A 121 5.48 25.96 13.95
CA ALA A 121 6.38 25.98 15.09
C ALA A 121 6.18 24.76 16.01
N GLU A 122 4.93 24.35 16.21
CA GLU A 122 4.59 23.19 17.05
C GLU A 122 4.03 22.01 16.22
N PRO A 123 4.41 20.75 16.53
CA PRO A 123 3.91 19.56 15.83
C PRO A 123 2.39 19.38 15.88
N THR A 124 1.76 19.96 16.90
CA THR A 124 0.32 19.87 17.21
C THR A 124 -0.53 20.91 16.48
N ASP A 125 0.06 21.99 15.95
CA ASP A 125 -0.70 23.07 15.33
C ASP A 125 -1.37 22.62 14.02
N GLN A 126 -2.55 23.15 13.74
CA GLN A 126 -3.27 22.87 12.49
C GLN A 126 -3.08 24.04 11.54
N HIS A 127 -2.63 23.82 10.30
CA HIS A 127 -2.69 24.92 9.35
C HIS A 127 -4.13 25.12 8.89
N THR A 128 -4.54 26.37 8.88
CA THR A 128 -5.86 26.85 8.46
C THR A 128 -6.10 26.71 6.95
N GLN A 129 -5.05 26.56 6.16
CA GLN A 129 -5.14 26.45 4.69
C GLN A 129 -5.14 24.99 4.20
N PRO A 130 -5.73 24.70 3.02
CA PRO A 130 -5.62 23.40 2.35
C PRO A 130 -4.18 23.10 1.89
N PRO A 131 -3.81 21.84 1.61
CA PRO A 131 -2.46 21.47 1.20
C PRO A 131 -2.06 22.21 -0.08
N ASN A 132 -0.86 22.81 -0.10
CA ASN A 132 -0.37 23.61 -1.22
C ASN A 132 0.84 22.99 -1.94
N LYS A 133 1.27 21.79 -1.53
CA LYS A 133 2.37 21.05 -2.13
C LYS A 133 1.97 19.60 -2.34
N THR A 134 2.23 19.10 -3.54
CA THR A 134 2.03 17.70 -3.89
C THR A 134 3.36 17.10 -4.33
N VAL A 135 3.64 15.88 -3.90
CA VAL A 135 4.82 15.10 -4.29
C VAL A 135 4.33 13.75 -4.80
N ILE A 136 4.80 13.37 -5.99
CA ILE A 136 4.47 12.10 -6.63
C ILE A 136 5.79 11.41 -6.93
N VAL A 137 5.99 10.22 -6.37
CA VAL A 137 7.15 9.38 -6.64
C VAL A 137 6.63 8.06 -7.21
N LYS A 138 7.07 7.71 -8.41
CA LYS A 138 6.73 6.45 -9.05
C LYS A 138 7.98 5.59 -9.15
N VAL A 139 7.92 4.41 -8.56
CA VAL A 139 8.93 3.37 -8.66
C VAL A 139 8.36 2.27 -9.56
N THR A 140 9.11 1.85 -10.56
CA THR A 140 8.77 0.75 -11.46
C THR A 140 9.94 -0.20 -11.49
N ASP A 141 9.68 -1.48 -11.28
CA ASP A 141 10.70 -2.51 -11.42
C ASP A 141 10.16 -3.76 -12.10
N CYS A 142 11.07 -4.53 -12.65
CA CYS A 142 10.88 -5.94 -12.97
C CYS A 142 11.44 -6.76 -11.80
N TYR A 143 11.01 -8.01 -11.62
CA TYR A 143 11.58 -9.05 -10.74
C TYR A 143 10.70 -9.58 -9.59
N SER A 144 11.02 -10.85 -9.29
CA SER A 144 10.50 -11.75 -8.24
C SER A 144 10.21 -11.04 -6.92
N SER A 145 9.11 -11.41 -6.26
CA SER A 145 8.70 -10.87 -4.96
C SER A 145 9.76 -10.93 -3.85
N ILE A 146 10.78 -11.78 -4.01
CA ILE A 146 11.92 -11.89 -3.07
C ILE A 146 12.87 -10.69 -3.21
N ASP A 147 13.02 -10.15 -4.41
CA ASP A 147 13.88 -9.01 -4.69
C ASP A 147 13.20 -7.66 -4.34
N MET A 148 11.87 -7.66 -4.20
CA MET A 148 11.14 -6.47 -3.74
C MET A 148 11.53 -6.08 -2.31
N LEU A 149 11.72 -7.06 -1.42
CA LEU A 149 12.18 -6.81 -0.06
C LEU A 149 13.62 -6.29 -0.07
N THR A 150 14.51 -6.87 -0.85
CA THR A 150 15.91 -6.43 -0.92
C THR A 150 16.02 -5.03 -1.53
N LEU A 151 15.24 -4.72 -2.55
CA LEU A 151 15.17 -3.37 -3.14
C LEU A 151 14.55 -2.36 -2.20
N ALA A 152 13.49 -2.70 -1.46
CA ALA A 152 12.93 -1.83 -0.42
C ALA A 152 13.95 -1.55 0.69
N TRP A 153 14.69 -2.56 1.13
CA TRP A 153 15.78 -2.40 2.10
C TRP A 153 16.91 -1.52 1.55
N VAL A 154 17.37 -1.77 0.32
CA VAL A 154 18.43 -0.99 -0.32
C VAL A 154 17.97 0.45 -0.55
N THR A 155 16.78 0.69 -1.10
CA THR A 155 16.26 2.05 -1.30
C THR A 155 16.00 2.76 0.03
N SER A 156 15.46 2.11 1.06
CA SER A 156 15.38 2.70 2.40
C SER A 156 16.77 3.03 2.96
N HIS A 157 17.77 2.17 2.79
CA HIS A 157 19.12 2.41 3.30
C HIS A 157 19.86 3.50 2.51
N THR A 158 19.63 3.62 1.20
CA THR A 158 20.16 4.72 0.38
C THR A 158 19.43 6.03 0.67
N LEU A 159 18.11 6.00 0.92
CA LEU A 159 17.33 7.19 1.28
C LEU A 159 17.62 7.67 2.70
N LEU A 160 17.85 6.76 3.65
CA LEU A 160 18.19 7.06 5.05
C LEU A 160 19.69 7.38 5.21
N GLY A 161 20.56 6.68 4.48
CA GLY A 161 22.01 6.88 4.54
C GLY A 161 22.50 8.15 3.84
N ASN A 162 21.74 8.68 2.88
CA ASN A 162 22.15 9.87 2.12
C ASN A 162 21.53 11.19 2.62
N LYS A 163 20.60 11.17 3.59
CA LYS A 163 20.02 12.40 4.16
C LYS A 163 19.64 12.25 5.64
N SER A 164 20.47 12.83 6.51
CA SER A 164 20.12 13.21 7.89
C SER A 164 19.11 14.38 7.96
N HIS A 165 18.16 14.48 7.03
CA HIS A 165 17.20 15.58 6.97
C HIS A 165 15.76 15.06 6.92
N SER A 166 15.17 14.95 8.11
CA SER A 166 13.77 15.23 8.46
C SER A 166 12.74 15.09 7.31
N TRP A 167 12.10 13.92 7.23
CA TRP A 167 10.86 13.76 6.47
C TRP A 167 9.66 13.97 7.39
N VAL A 168 9.06 15.15 7.34
CA VAL A 168 7.75 15.46 7.93
C VAL A 168 6.72 15.43 6.80
N THR A 169 5.71 14.56 6.87
CA THR A 169 4.62 14.53 5.88
C THR A 169 3.24 14.55 6.56
N SER A 170 2.69 15.71 6.91
CA SER A 170 1.39 15.84 7.60
C SER A 170 0.14 15.61 6.72
N ARG A 171 -0.93 14.96 7.25
CA ARG A 171 -2.21 15.60 7.71
C ARG A 171 -3.54 14.80 7.51
N ASN A 172 -4.29 14.79 8.62
CA ASN A 172 -5.75 14.85 8.94
C ASN A 172 -6.89 14.33 8.04
N GLN A 173 -7.78 13.60 8.72
CA GLN A 173 -9.21 13.47 8.50
C GLN A 173 -9.91 14.49 9.41
N LEU A 174 -10.87 15.24 8.88
CA LEU A 174 -11.92 15.89 9.67
C LEU A 174 -13.23 15.16 9.36
N GLY A 175 -13.98 14.85 10.41
CA GLY A 175 -15.35 14.40 10.33
C GLY A 175 -16.35 15.53 10.58
N ASN A 176 -17.60 15.21 10.26
CA ASN A 176 -18.87 15.73 10.77
C ASN A 176 -19.21 17.23 10.55
N LYS A 177 -19.99 17.49 9.50
CA LYS A 177 -21.40 17.90 9.59
C LYS A 177 -22.10 17.58 8.28
#